data_AF-A0A1Z5KQH0-F1
#
_entry.id   AF-A0A1Z5KQH0-F1
#
_cell.length_a   1.000
_cell.length_b   1.000
_cell.length_c   1.000
_cell.angle_alpha   90.00
_cell.angle_beta   90.00
_cell.angle_gamma   90.00
#
_symmetry.space_group_name_H-M   'P 1'
#
loop_
_entity.id
_entity.type
_entity.pdbx_description
1 polymer ?
#
loop_
_entity_poly.entity_id
_entity_poly.type
_entity_poly.pdbx_seq_one_letter_code
_entity_poly.pdbx_strand_id
1 'polypeptide(L)'
;MNTQATQFYREFFSDLSIDRSEAGELAAFLSKLQPPPGKLVWLRSQAFRVGNEFLTDDKEKNKSLLRAINYIVHAIETNCLQPKNVDRVDVEMDTLKEFYANLYQDLTVNAAENQDILRFFQKHPPSDLITARATAFQVACDFLSEDRTTNVALLGCINAAVNSLESALYEPRDYHLEAPQEDLSGLSLEQAVQKLWELDANRLESGDDYVINVQGGKKPYWKEDTATDPLFQSVDNEVWQRPTYKAFHTLLDNYSSELGVSESVSGVESREVLAFLDAICQTAPMQFCHYYCRAKDPDRIPEDLVEFKTLVHKIWFELYHRGDTDEKDSSGFEHVFLGEVRDGEVTGFHNWIQFYFEEKKGELDYRGYLKPRSKNDAESDGNDHLLTLQFHWKGVEKFAGTFFVGVSPEFEMALYTMCFLIGEEENNVELDTGVDVFGLCIKCYRMARDKIGTAFPEVTSQSEE
;
A
#
# COMPACT_ATOMS: atom_id res chain seq x y z
N MET A 1 1.86 -10.79 2.54
CA MET A 1 2.18 -11.06 1.12
C MET A 1 3.67 -11.33 0.94
N ASN A 2 4.54 -10.59 1.62
CA ASN A 2 5.95 -10.59 1.27
C ASN A 2 6.67 -11.90 1.62
N THR A 3 6.38 -12.49 2.78
CA THR A 3 6.92 -13.79 3.21
C THR A 3 6.57 -14.91 2.22
N GLN A 4 5.32 -14.93 1.74
CA GLN A 4 4.85 -15.94 0.78
C GLN A 4 5.57 -15.83 -0.56
N ALA A 5 5.72 -14.61 -1.10
CA ALA A 5 6.44 -14.39 -2.35
C ALA A 5 7.93 -14.73 -2.25
N THR A 6 8.57 -14.35 -1.14
CA THR A 6 9.98 -14.64 -0.89
C THR A 6 10.22 -16.14 -0.79
N GLN A 7 9.37 -16.87 -0.06
CA GLN A 7 9.46 -18.32 0.04
C GLN A 7 9.21 -18.98 -1.32
N PHE A 8 8.16 -18.59 -2.04
CA PHE A 8 7.86 -19.13 -3.36
C PHE A 8 9.04 -18.95 -4.32
N TYR A 9 9.68 -17.79 -4.35
CA TYR A 9 10.86 -17.57 -5.21
C TYR A 9 12.07 -18.41 -4.80
N ARG A 10 12.31 -18.65 -3.50
CA ARG A 10 13.37 -19.57 -3.05
C ARG A 10 13.12 -21.00 -3.52
N GLU A 11 11.87 -21.44 -3.45
CA GLU A 11 11.46 -22.76 -3.95
C GLU A 11 11.63 -22.83 -5.47
N PHE A 12 11.16 -21.81 -6.20
CA PHE A 12 11.26 -21.72 -7.66
C PHE A 12 12.70 -21.66 -8.18
N PHE A 13 13.64 -21.09 -7.42
CA PHE A 13 15.06 -21.05 -7.82
C PHE A 13 15.88 -22.26 -7.35
N SER A 14 15.27 -23.21 -6.63
CA SER A 14 16.01 -24.29 -5.98
C SER A 14 16.68 -25.28 -6.93
N ASP A 15 16.09 -25.53 -8.09
CA ASP A 15 16.64 -26.45 -9.11
C ASP A 15 17.07 -25.76 -10.42
N LEU A 16 16.67 -24.49 -10.62
CA LEU A 16 16.93 -23.68 -11.80
C LEU A 16 16.47 -24.32 -13.12
N SER A 17 15.53 -25.27 -13.05
CA SER A 17 14.74 -25.70 -14.20
C SER A 17 13.57 -24.75 -14.41
N ILE A 18 13.07 -24.71 -15.65
CA ILE A 18 11.78 -24.08 -15.95
C ILE A 18 11.05 -25.05 -16.86
N ASP A 19 10.16 -25.83 -16.28
CA ASP A 19 9.29 -26.73 -17.01
C ASP A 19 7.84 -26.23 -17.08
N ARG A 20 6.96 -27.02 -17.71
CA ARG A 20 5.54 -26.65 -17.86
C ARG A 20 4.77 -26.69 -16.53
N SER A 21 5.21 -27.48 -15.55
CA SER A 21 4.61 -27.53 -14.21
C SER A 21 4.91 -26.23 -13.48
N GLU A 22 6.18 -25.85 -13.40
CA GLU A 22 6.63 -24.62 -12.71
C GLU A 22 6.02 -23.36 -13.35
N ALA A 23 5.86 -23.38 -14.67
CA ALA A 23 5.12 -22.37 -15.42
C ALA A 23 3.66 -22.21 -14.92
N GLY A 24 2.96 -23.33 -14.75
CA GLY A 24 1.59 -23.36 -14.25
C GLY A 24 1.49 -22.96 -12.78
N GLU A 25 2.46 -23.39 -11.96
CA GLU A 25 2.55 -23.06 -10.54
C GLU A 25 2.79 -21.57 -10.31
N LEU A 26 3.68 -20.94 -11.09
CA LEU A 26 3.90 -19.49 -11.01
C LEU A 26 2.65 -18.71 -11.44
N ALA A 27 1.97 -19.13 -12.50
CA ALA A 27 0.73 -18.49 -12.93
C ALA A 27 -0.36 -18.62 -11.86
N ALA A 28 -0.53 -19.81 -11.27
CA ALA A 28 -1.45 -20.06 -10.17
C ALA A 28 -1.07 -19.26 -8.92
N PHE A 29 0.22 -19.15 -8.62
CA PHE A 29 0.73 -18.34 -7.52
C PHE A 29 0.39 -16.87 -7.71
N LEU A 30 0.69 -16.27 -8.86
CA LEU A 30 0.34 -14.87 -9.15
C LEU A 30 -1.18 -14.63 -9.14
N SER A 31 -1.95 -15.58 -9.69
CA SER A 31 -3.41 -15.54 -9.68
C SER A 31 -4.00 -15.64 -8.28
N LYS A 32 -3.35 -16.37 -7.36
CA LYS A 32 -3.76 -16.48 -5.95
C LYS A 32 -3.27 -15.30 -5.13
N LEU A 33 -2.05 -14.84 -5.39
CA LEU A 33 -1.42 -13.70 -4.73
C LEU A 33 -2.21 -12.43 -5.01
N GLN A 34 -2.77 -12.32 -6.22
CA GLN A 34 -3.58 -11.18 -6.66
C GLN A 34 -2.90 -9.85 -6.31
N PRO A 35 -1.62 -9.65 -6.72
CA PRO A 35 -0.84 -8.52 -6.25
C PRO A 35 -1.47 -7.20 -6.74
N PRO A 36 -1.70 -6.22 -5.85
CA PRO A 36 -2.21 -4.94 -6.27
C PRO A 36 -1.19 -4.24 -7.17
N PRO A 37 -1.63 -3.33 -8.05
CA PRO A 37 -0.77 -2.50 -8.90
C PRO A 37 0.50 -1.95 -8.20
N GLY A 38 0.36 -1.50 -6.94
CA GLY A 38 1.46 -0.93 -6.16
C GLY A 38 2.55 -1.91 -5.70
N LYS A 39 2.28 -3.22 -5.70
CA LYS A 39 3.23 -4.25 -5.27
C LYS A 39 3.94 -4.95 -6.43
N LEU A 40 3.58 -4.67 -7.68
CA LEU A 40 4.18 -5.34 -8.85
C LEU A 40 5.68 -5.05 -9.00
N VAL A 41 6.10 -3.80 -8.80
CA VAL A 41 7.51 -3.38 -8.83
C VAL A 41 8.31 -4.09 -7.73
N TRP A 42 7.75 -4.13 -6.52
CA TRP A 42 8.34 -4.84 -5.39
C TRP A 42 8.45 -6.33 -5.68
N LEU A 43 7.37 -6.96 -6.12
CA LEU A 43 7.28 -8.40 -6.41
C LEU A 43 8.34 -8.82 -7.43
N ARG A 44 8.51 -8.03 -8.49
CA ARG A 44 9.61 -8.24 -9.44
C ARG A 44 10.98 -8.05 -8.78
N SER A 45 11.20 -6.95 -8.08
CA SER A 45 12.48 -6.66 -7.42
C SER A 45 12.87 -7.72 -6.39
N GLN A 46 11.88 -8.36 -5.75
CA GLN A 46 12.09 -9.52 -4.89
C GLN A 46 12.62 -10.73 -5.63
N ALA A 47 12.15 -11.01 -6.84
CA ALA A 47 12.70 -12.10 -7.64
C ALA A 47 14.21 -11.90 -7.91
N PHE A 48 14.64 -10.65 -8.17
CA PHE A 48 16.06 -10.32 -8.29
C PHE A 48 16.79 -10.42 -6.93
N ARG A 49 16.19 -9.92 -5.85
CA ARG A 49 16.78 -9.95 -4.50
C ARG A 49 17.01 -11.39 -4.02
N VAL A 50 16.01 -12.26 -4.16
CA VAL A 50 16.13 -13.69 -3.83
C VAL A 50 17.10 -14.36 -4.81
N GLY A 51 17.08 -14.00 -6.10
CA GLY A 51 18.04 -14.51 -7.07
C GLY A 51 19.51 -14.30 -6.67
N ASN A 52 19.85 -13.20 -5.99
CA ASN A 52 21.20 -12.96 -5.46
C ASN A 52 21.68 -14.05 -4.47
N GLU A 53 20.74 -14.73 -3.78
CA GLU A 53 21.04 -15.83 -2.87
C GLU A 53 21.57 -17.06 -3.62
N PHE A 54 21.16 -17.24 -4.89
CA PHE A 54 21.46 -18.39 -5.74
C PHE A 54 22.63 -18.18 -6.71
N LEU A 55 23.24 -16.99 -6.72
CA LEU A 55 24.44 -16.74 -7.53
C LEU A 55 25.63 -17.61 -7.08
N THR A 56 26.31 -18.21 -8.06
CA THR A 56 27.50 -19.05 -7.86
C THR A 56 28.68 -18.56 -8.69
N ASP A 57 29.82 -19.22 -8.59
CA ASP A 57 30.98 -19.07 -9.47
C ASP A 57 30.80 -19.78 -10.83
N ASP A 58 29.77 -20.62 -10.97
CA ASP A 58 29.44 -21.33 -12.21
C ASP A 58 28.60 -20.46 -13.15
N LYS A 59 29.21 -20.06 -14.27
CA LYS A 59 28.56 -19.24 -15.31
C LYS A 59 27.33 -19.89 -15.91
N GLU A 60 27.31 -21.22 -16.12
CA GLU A 60 26.17 -21.89 -16.72
C GLU A 60 24.99 -21.94 -15.74
N LYS A 61 25.25 -22.14 -14.44
CA LYS A 61 24.20 -22.01 -13.42
C LYS A 61 23.64 -20.58 -13.36
N ASN A 62 24.51 -19.57 -13.42
CA ASN A 62 24.06 -18.18 -13.41
C ASN A 62 23.25 -17.83 -14.67
N LYS A 63 23.56 -18.41 -15.84
CA LYS A 63 22.71 -18.29 -17.04
C LYS A 63 21.33 -18.90 -16.82
N SER A 64 21.24 -20.07 -16.18
CA SER A 64 19.94 -20.68 -15.83
C SER A 64 19.16 -19.82 -14.85
N LEU A 65 19.82 -19.22 -13.85
CA LEU A 65 19.20 -18.26 -12.95
C LEU A 65 18.65 -17.03 -13.69
N LEU A 66 19.41 -16.43 -14.61
CA LEU A 66 18.93 -15.31 -15.42
C LEU A 66 17.69 -15.69 -16.25
N ARG A 67 17.63 -16.93 -16.77
CA ARG A 67 16.43 -17.45 -17.45
C ARG A 67 15.24 -17.57 -16.50
N ALA A 68 15.46 -18.07 -15.29
CA ALA A 68 14.41 -18.21 -14.27
C ALA A 68 13.84 -16.85 -13.86
N ILE A 69 14.70 -15.87 -13.62
CA ILE A 69 14.28 -14.49 -13.30
C ILE A 69 13.51 -13.88 -14.49
N ASN A 70 14.03 -13.98 -15.71
CA ASN A 70 13.34 -13.49 -16.91
C ASN A 70 11.95 -14.11 -17.08
N TYR A 71 11.80 -15.38 -16.71
CA TYR A 71 10.51 -16.07 -16.75
C TYR A 71 9.54 -15.52 -15.70
N ILE A 72 10.00 -15.24 -14.48
CA ILE A 72 9.18 -14.57 -13.45
C ILE A 72 8.72 -13.19 -13.93
N VAL A 73 9.64 -12.37 -14.47
CA VAL A 73 9.30 -11.06 -15.03
C VAL A 73 8.24 -11.21 -16.14
N HIS A 74 8.42 -12.17 -17.04
CA HIS A 74 7.45 -12.43 -18.10
C HIS A 74 6.07 -12.82 -17.58
N ALA A 75 6.01 -13.64 -16.54
CA ALA A 75 4.75 -14.04 -15.92
C ALA A 75 4.04 -12.84 -15.27
N ILE A 76 4.78 -11.97 -14.59
CA ILE A 76 4.23 -10.71 -14.04
C ILE A 76 3.70 -9.82 -15.17
N GLU A 77 4.49 -9.60 -16.22
CA GLU A 77 4.06 -8.78 -17.37
C GLU A 77 2.81 -9.34 -18.07
N THR A 78 2.69 -10.66 -18.17
CA THR A 78 1.58 -11.29 -18.89
C THR A 78 0.31 -11.33 -18.06
N ASN A 79 0.41 -11.62 -16.76
CA ASN A 79 -0.74 -11.83 -15.88
C ASN A 79 -1.21 -10.56 -15.17
N CYS A 80 -0.29 -9.63 -14.87
CA CYS A 80 -0.56 -8.48 -14.00
C CYS A 80 -0.45 -7.14 -14.71
N LEU A 81 0.23 -7.06 -15.86
CA LEU A 81 0.44 -5.82 -16.60
C LEU A 81 -0.21 -5.86 -17.98
N GLN A 82 -0.43 -4.68 -18.55
CA GLN A 82 -0.84 -4.47 -19.93
C GLN A 82 0.01 -3.38 -20.59
N PRO A 83 0.28 -3.44 -21.90
CA PRO A 83 1.02 -2.39 -22.59
C PRO A 83 0.25 -1.07 -22.59
N LYS A 84 0.93 0.04 -22.27
CA LYS A 84 0.36 1.38 -22.44
C LYS A 84 0.04 1.66 -23.90
N ASN A 85 -1.01 2.47 -24.12
CA ASN A 85 -1.38 2.98 -25.42
C ASN A 85 -0.43 4.13 -25.85
N VAL A 86 0.70 3.77 -26.43
CA VAL A 86 1.71 4.70 -26.97
C VAL A 86 2.13 4.25 -28.37
N ASP A 87 2.49 5.21 -29.23
CA ASP A 87 2.98 4.92 -30.58
C ASP A 87 4.28 4.12 -30.51
N ARG A 88 4.25 2.88 -31.01
CA ARG A 88 5.40 1.96 -30.99
C ARG A 88 6.26 2.14 -32.23
N VAL A 89 7.56 1.90 -32.08
CA VAL A 89 8.53 1.92 -33.17
C VAL A 89 9.26 0.59 -33.26
N ASP A 90 9.61 0.20 -34.48
CA ASP A 90 10.50 -0.95 -34.70
C ASP A 90 11.93 -0.52 -34.38
N VAL A 91 12.35 -0.82 -33.15
CA VAL A 91 13.73 -0.60 -32.72
C VAL A 91 14.59 -1.74 -33.27
N GLU A 92 15.64 -1.39 -34.00
CA GLU A 92 16.57 -2.38 -34.53
C GLU A 92 17.22 -3.18 -33.38
N MET A 93 17.27 -4.49 -33.54
CA MET A 93 17.81 -5.41 -32.53
C MET A 93 19.24 -5.05 -32.10
N ASP A 94 20.08 -4.60 -33.04
CA ASP A 94 21.46 -4.21 -32.75
C ASP A 94 21.54 -2.95 -31.89
N THR A 95 20.61 -2.00 -32.08
CA THR A 95 20.49 -0.82 -31.21
C THR A 95 20.13 -1.21 -29.78
N LEU A 96 19.20 -2.15 -29.59
CA LEU A 96 18.84 -2.66 -28.26
C LEU A 96 20.01 -3.38 -27.59
N LYS A 97 20.72 -4.22 -28.34
CA LYS A 97 21.90 -4.93 -27.81
C LYS A 97 23.01 -3.97 -27.41
N GLU A 98 23.30 -2.97 -28.23
CA GLU A 98 24.31 -1.94 -27.93
C GLU A 98 23.92 -1.13 -26.69
N PHE A 99 22.64 -0.75 -26.57
CA PHE A 99 22.13 -0.07 -25.38
C PHE A 99 22.38 -0.87 -24.10
N TYR A 100 21.98 -2.15 -24.07
CA TYR A 100 22.19 -2.99 -22.89
C TYR A 100 23.68 -3.31 -22.64
N ALA A 101 24.47 -3.50 -23.69
CA ALA A 101 25.90 -3.74 -23.54
C ALA A 101 26.61 -2.53 -22.92
N ASN A 102 26.22 -1.31 -23.30
CA ASN A 102 26.73 -0.09 -22.68
C ASN A 102 26.28 0.03 -21.22
N LEU A 103 25.01 -0.29 -20.93
CA LEU A 103 24.51 -0.28 -19.55
C LEU A 103 25.27 -1.23 -18.62
N TYR A 104 25.75 -2.37 -19.12
CA TYR A 104 26.42 -3.39 -18.32
C TYR A 104 27.94 -3.24 -18.25
N GLN A 105 28.54 -2.27 -18.95
CA GLN A 105 30.00 -2.06 -18.93
C GLN A 105 30.52 -1.64 -17.56
N ASP A 106 29.84 -0.69 -16.92
CA ASP A 106 30.30 -0.09 -15.66
C ASP A 106 29.69 -0.76 -14.41
N LEU A 107 28.69 -1.62 -14.60
CA LEU A 107 27.98 -2.36 -13.53
C LEU A 107 27.46 -1.47 -12.40
N THR A 108 27.14 -0.23 -12.72
CA THR A 108 26.56 0.74 -11.79
C THR A 108 25.31 1.36 -12.42
N VAL A 109 24.26 1.52 -11.62
CA VAL A 109 23.09 2.32 -12.01
C VAL A 109 22.72 3.25 -10.87
N ASN A 110 23.02 4.52 -11.05
CA ASN A 110 22.62 5.62 -10.17
C ASN A 110 21.29 6.24 -10.61
N ALA A 111 20.80 7.22 -9.86
CA ALA A 111 19.52 7.86 -10.13
C ALA A 111 19.47 8.59 -11.49
N ALA A 112 20.58 9.18 -11.96
CA ALA A 112 20.66 9.83 -13.25
C ALA A 112 20.63 8.81 -14.40
N GLU A 113 21.38 7.72 -14.26
CA GLU A 113 21.38 6.60 -15.22
C GLU A 113 19.98 5.98 -15.33
N ASN A 114 19.27 5.77 -14.21
CA ASN A 114 17.88 5.32 -14.21
C ASN A 114 16.95 6.25 -15.03
N GLN A 115 17.11 7.57 -14.90
CA GLN A 115 16.33 8.51 -15.72
C GLN A 115 16.67 8.41 -17.20
N ASP A 116 17.93 8.17 -17.55
CA ASP A 116 18.35 8.05 -18.94
C ASP A 116 17.85 6.75 -19.58
N ILE A 117 17.84 5.63 -18.84
CA ILE A 117 17.21 4.37 -19.27
C ILE A 117 15.70 4.60 -19.52
N LEU A 118 15.01 5.27 -18.59
CA LEU A 118 13.59 5.59 -18.75
C LEU A 118 13.33 6.44 -20.00
N ARG A 119 14.15 7.49 -20.22
CA ARG A 119 14.07 8.35 -21.41
C ARG A 119 14.30 7.58 -22.71
N PHE A 120 15.22 6.62 -22.71
CA PHE A 120 15.48 5.78 -23.87
C PHE A 120 14.19 5.06 -24.30
N PHE A 121 13.51 4.37 -23.38
CA PHE A 121 12.28 3.64 -23.71
C PHE A 121 11.10 4.55 -24.04
N GLN A 122 11.01 5.74 -23.44
CA GLN A 122 10.00 6.74 -23.81
C GLN A 122 10.21 7.29 -25.23
N LYS A 123 11.46 7.46 -25.66
CA LYS A 123 11.82 7.98 -26.98
C LYS A 123 11.80 6.90 -28.06
N HIS A 124 12.12 5.67 -27.69
CA HIS A 124 12.23 4.51 -28.58
C HIS A 124 11.38 3.34 -28.07
N PRO A 125 10.04 3.50 -27.97
CA PRO A 125 9.15 2.47 -27.44
C PRO A 125 9.10 1.24 -28.36
N PRO A 126 9.69 0.09 -27.99
CA PRO A 126 9.76 -1.06 -28.90
C PRO A 126 8.37 -1.63 -29.21
N SER A 127 8.18 -2.10 -30.44
CA SER A 127 6.97 -2.81 -30.88
C SER A 127 6.83 -4.18 -30.20
N ASP A 128 7.93 -4.89 -29.98
CA ASP A 128 7.98 -6.17 -29.27
C ASP A 128 8.64 -6.01 -27.88
N LEU A 129 7.81 -5.84 -26.86
CA LEU A 129 8.24 -5.65 -25.48
C LEU A 129 8.86 -6.91 -24.86
N ILE A 130 8.35 -8.08 -25.23
CA ILE A 130 8.87 -9.37 -24.76
C ILE A 130 10.30 -9.54 -25.27
N THR A 131 10.52 -9.27 -26.56
CA THR A 131 11.85 -9.32 -27.17
C THR A 131 12.77 -8.25 -26.60
N ALA A 132 12.29 -7.03 -26.37
CA ALA A 132 13.08 -5.96 -25.76
C ALA A 132 13.58 -6.34 -24.35
N ARG A 133 12.70 -6.92 -23.51
CA ARG A 133 13.10 -7.45 -22.19
C ARG A 133 14.04 -8.64 -22.33
N ALA A 134 13.70 -9.63 -23.14
CA ALA A 134 14.50 -10.85 -23.28
C ALA A 134 15.93 -10.54 -23.76
N THR A 135 16.09 -9.53 -24.60
CA THR A 135 17.40 -9.04 -25.05
C THR A 135 18.24 -8.51 -23.89
N ALA A 136 17.65 -7.86 -22.88
CA ALA A 136 18.35 -7.38 -21.69
C ALA A 136 19.03 -8.54 -20.94
N PHE A 137 18.32 -9.65 -20.76
CA PHE A 137 18.84 -10.86 -20.13
C PHE A 137 19.84 -11.62 -21.02
N GLN A 138 19.58 -11.65 -22.33
CA GLN A 138 20.48 -12.29 -23.29
C GLN A 138 21.85 -11.61 -23.29
N VAL A 139 21.89 -10.28 -23.39
CA VAL A 139 23.15 -9.52 -23.38
C VAL A 139 23.86 -9.68 -22.04
N ALA A 140 23.13 -9.69 -20.93
CA ALA A 140 23.73 -9.91 -19.60
C ALA A 140 24.47 -11.25 -19.49
N CYS A 141 24.07 -12.29 -20.23
CA CYS A 141 24.78 -13.57 -20.22
C CYS A 141 26.25 -13.45 -20.67
N ASP A 142 26.58 -12.46 -21.51
CA ASP A 142 27.93 -12.21 -22.00
C ASP A 142 28.80 -11.48 -20.96
N PHE A 143 28.16 -10.82 -19.97
CA PHE A 143 28.82 -10.09 -18.88
C PHE A 143 28.97 -10.92 -17.59
N LEU A 144 28.47 -12.16 -17.56
CA LEU A 144 28.65 -13.06 -16.42
C LEU A 144 30.12 -13.39 -16.18
N SER A 145 30.53 -13.29 -14.92
CA SER A 145 31.88 -13.60 -14.45
C SER A 145 31.87 -14.75 -13.41
N GLU A 146 33.05 -15.21 -13.01
CA GLU A 146 33.19 -16.13 -11.87
C GLU A 146 33.13 -15.38 -10.52
N ASP A 147 33.16 -14.04 -10.54
CA ASP A 147 33.06 -13.20 -9.35
C ASP A 147 31.59 -12.92 -8.99
N ARG A 148 31.21 -13.34 -7.78
CA ARG A 148 29.84 -13.17 -7.28
C ARG A 148 29.46 -11.70 -7.16
N THR A 149 30.38 -10.84 -6.71
CA THR A 149 30.10 -9.41 -6.51
C THR A 149 29.76 -8.71 -7.83
N THR A 150 30.52 -9.02 -8.88
CA THR A 150 30.28 -8.56 -10.26
C THR A 150 28.90 -9.03 -10.74
N ASN A 151 28.52 -10.28 -10.49
CA ASN A 151 27.22 -10.81 -10.92
C ASN A 151 26.05 -10.21 -10.13
N VAL A 152 26.24 -9.88 -8.85
CA VAL A 152 25.24 -9.13 -8.05
C VAL A 152 25.02 -7.74 -8.63
N ALA A 153 26.10 -7.03 -8.99
CA ALA A 153 26.00 -5.72 -9.62
C ALA A 153 25.28 -5.79 -10.98
N LEU A 154 25.59 -6.82 -11.79
CA LEU A 154 24.90 -7.08 -13.05
C LEU A 154 23.39 -7.32 -12.86
N LEU A 155 22.97 -8.11 -11.86
CA LEU A 155 21.54 -8.29 -11.53
C LEU A 155 20.87 -6.96 -11.17
N GLY A 156 21.58 -6.07 -10.47
CA GLY A 156 21.12 -4.71 -10.20
C GLY A 156 20.87 -3.91 -11.49
N CYS A 157 21.79 -3.94 -12.44
CA CYS A 157 21.63 -3.28 -13.74
C CYS A 157 20.45 -3.84 -14.54
N ILE A 158 20.26 -5.17 -14.55
CA ILE A 158 19.12 -5.80 -15.23
C ILE A 158 17.80 -5.37 -14.58
N ASN A 159 17.71 -5.39 -13.25
CA ASN A 159 16.50 -4.96 -12.55
C ASN A 159 16.16 -3.50 -12.88
N ALA A 160 17.17 -2.61 -12.93
CA ALA A 160 16.99 -1.21 -13.31
C ALA A 160 16.48 -1.05 -14.76
N ALA A 161 17.03 -1.83 -15.69
CA ALA A 161 16.60 -1.84 -17.09
C ALA A 161 15.14 -2.29 -17.25
N VAL A 162 14.78 -3.41 -16.62
CA VAL A 162 13.43 -3.96 -16.65
C VAL A 162 12.44 -3.02 -15.97
N ASN A 163 12.80 -2.45 -14.82
CA ASN A 163 11.97 -1.45 -14.14
C ASN A 163 11.68 -0.23 -15.00
N SER A 164 12.69 0.27 -15.71
CA SER A 164 12.53 1.43 -16.59
C SER A 164 11.69 1.11 -17.82
N LEU A 165 11.86 -0.08 -18.41
CA LEU A 165 11.02 -0.57 -19.51
C LEU A 165 9.54 -0.63 -19.09
N GLU A 166 9.26 -1.29 -17.96
CA GLU A 166 7.90 -1.42 -17.43
C GLU A 166 7.30 -0.06 -17.08
N SER A 167 8.04 0.78 -16.36
CA SER A 167 7.57 2.13 -15.99
C SER A 167 7.25 3.00 -17.20
N ALA A 168 8.03 2.89 -18.28
CA ALA A 168 7.77 3.62 -19.51
C ALA A 168 6.55 3.06 -20.26
N LEU A 169 6.44 1.73 -20.39
CA LEU A 169 5.68 1.10 -21.48
C LEU A 169 4.54 0.17 -21.03
N TYR A 170 4.47 -0.16 -19.75
CA TYR A 170 3.42 -0.97 -19.15
C TYR A 170 2.64 -0.20 -18.10
N GLU A 171 1.39 -0.57 -17.95
CA GLU A 171 0.55 -0.17 -16.82
C GLU A 171 -0.06 -1.43 -16.18
N PRO A 172 -0.38 -1.38 -14.88
CA PRO A 172 -1.11 -2.45 -14.22
C PRO A 172 -2.43 -2.73 -14.94
N ARG A 173 -2.80 -4.01 -15.05
CA ARG A 173 -4.16 -4.39 -15.45
C ARG A 173 -5.15 -3.94 -14.39
N ASP A 174 -6.39 -3.73 -14.82
CA ASP A 174 -7.48 -3.56 -13.87
C ASP A 174 -7.56 -4.76 -12.94
N TYR A 175 -7.46 -4.47 -11.65
CA TYR A 175 -7.56 -5.47 -10.62
C TYR A 175 -9.04 -5.87 -10.46
N HIS A 176 -9.30 -7.17 -10.45
CA HIS A 176 -10.62 -7.72 -10.17
C HIS A 176 -10.48 -8.81 -9.12
N LEU A 177 -11.00 -8.54 -7.92
CA LEU A 177 -11.20 -9.54 -6.90
C LEU A 177 -12.19 -10.56 -7.45
N GLU A 178 -11.82 -11.84 -7.45
CA GLU A 178 -12.77 -12.89 -7.81
C GLU A 178 -13.96 -12.84 -6.85
N ALA A 179 -15.18 -12.83 -7.42
CA ALA A 179 -16.39 -12.81 -6.61
C ALA A 179 -16.34 -13.97 -5.60
N PRO A 180 -16.52 -13.71 -4.29
CA PRO A 180 -16.46 -14.75 -3.29
C PRO A 180 -17.43 -15.87 -3.63
N GLN A 181 -16.96 -17.12 -3.62
CA GLN A 181 -17.83 -18.29 -3.81
C GLN A 181 -18.74 -18.52 -2.58
N GLU A 182 -18.38 -17.92 -1.45
CA GLU A 182 -19.11 -17.97 -0.20
C GLU A 182 -20.28 -16.98 -0.20
N ASP A 183 -21.38 -17.36 0.46
CA ASP A 183 -22.54 -16.49 0.64
C ASP A 183 -22.23 -15.38 1.66
N LEU A 184 -21.92 -14.19 1.15
CA LEU A 184 -21.61 -13.01 1.95
C LEU A 184 -22.83 -12.47 2.74
N SER A 185 -24.06 -12.84 2.38
CA SER A 185 -25.26 -12.34 3.06
C SER A 185 -25.34 -12.82 4.51
N GLY A 186 -24.77 -14.00 4.82
CA GLY A 186 -24.65 -14.56 6.16
C GLY A 186 -23.42 -14.10 6.94
N LEU A 187 -22.42 -13.51 6.29
CA LEU A 187 -21.13 -13.16 6.90
C LEU A 187 -21.30 -12.01 7.92
N SER A 188 -20.88 -12.18 9.16
CA SER A 188 -20.95 -11.11 10.17
C SER A 188 -20.01 -9.94 9.83
N LEU A 189 -20.21 -8.78 10.45
CA LEU A 189 -19.29 -7.64 10.28
C LEU A 189 -17.89 -7.97 10.80
N GLU A 190 -17.78 -8.65 11.94
CA GLU A 190 -16.50 -9.12 12.49
C GLU A 190 -15.73 -9.99 11.49
N GLN A 191 -16.38 -11.00 10.92
CA GLN A 191 -15.76 -11.85 9.90
C GLN A 191 -15.39 -11.07 8.64
N ALA A 192 -16.17 -10.06 8.26
CA ALA A 192 -15.85 -9.18 7.14
C ALA A 192 -14.62 -8.30 7.44
N VAL A 193 -14.47 -7.81 8.67
CA VAL A 193 -13.28 -7.06 9.12
C VAL A 193 -12.04 -7.95 9.09
N GLN A 194 -12.13 -9.18 9.60
CA GLN A 194 -11.04 -10.15 9.49
C GLN A 194 -10.68 -10.42 8.02
N LYS A 195 -11.68 -10.59 7.16
CA LYS A 195 -11.45 -10.81 5.74
C LYS A 195 -10.77 -9.61 5.07
N LEU A 196 -11.16 -8.40 5.45
CA LEU A 196 -10.54 -7.17 4.97
C LEU A 196 -9.06 -7.10 5.34
N TRP A 197 -8.71 -7.51 6.56
CA TRP A 197 -7.32 -7.59 7.03
C TRP A 197 -6.49 -8.55 6.19
N GLU A 198 -7.02 -9.73 5.87
CA GLU A 198 -6.35 -10.70 4.99
C GLU A 198 -6.13 -10.16 3.58
N LEU A 199 -7.08 -9.36 3.07
CA LEU A 199 -7.07 -8.81 1.71
C LEU A 199 -6.22 -7.55 1.56
N ASP A 200 -5.78 -6.92 2.65
CA ASP A 200 -4.95 -5.72 2.60
C ASP A 200 -3.49 -6.04 2.24
N ALA A 201 -3.30 -6.34 0.96
CA ALA A 201 -2.02 -6.63 0.33
C ALA A 201 -1.04 -5.44 0.35
N ASN A 202 -1.54 -4.21 0.50
CA ASN A 202 -0.74 -3.00 0.54
C ASN A 202 -0.32 -2.61 1.96
N ARG A 203 -0.78 -3.34 3.00
CA ARG A 203 -0.27 -3.22 4.36
C ARG A 203 1.24 -3.29 4.39
N LEU A 204 1.83 -2.42 5.20
CA LEU A 204 3.25 -2.34 5.46
C LEU A 204 3.65 -3.37 6.51
N GLU A 205 4.81 -3.99 6.29
CA GLU A 205 5.39 -4.94 7.24
C GLU A 205 6.44 -4.25 8.12
N SER A 206 6.36 -4.45 9.44
CA SER A 206 7.33 -3.88 10.38
C SER A 206 8.72 -4.49 10.18
N GLY A 207 9.76 -3.67 10.30
CA GLY A 207 11.16 -4.05 10.06
C GLY A 207 11.57 -4.02 8.59
N ASP A 208 10.62 -4.16 7.66
CA ASP A 208 10.85 -4.09 6.21
C ASP A 208 10.43 -2.74 5.62
N ASP A 209 9.14 -2.40 5.73
CA ASP A 209 8.56 -1.20 5.14
C ASP A 209 8.63 0.01 6.10
N TYR A 210 8.63 -0.23 7.41
CA TYR A 210 8.74 0.81 8.43
C TYR A 210 9.35 0.29 9.74
N VAL A 211 9.84 1.21 10.58
CA VAL A 211 10.34 0.93 11.93
C VAL A 211 9.80 1.98 12.89
N ILE A 212 9.17 1.53 13.97
CA ILE A 212 8.71 2.40 15.06
C ILE A 212 9.53 2.22 16.35
N ASN A 213 9.64 3.30 17.11
CA ASN A 213 10.18 3.38 18.46
C ASN A 213 9.04 3.59 19.46
N VAL A 214 8.43 2.50 19.92
CA VAL A 214 7.28 2.56 20.84
C VAL A 214 7.60 3.23 22.18
N GLN A 215 8.86 3.18 22.64
CA GLN A 215 9.33 3.80 23.88
C GLN A 215 8.55 3.36 25.12
N GLY A 216 8.39 4.21 26.13
CA GLY A 216 7.77 3.85 27.40
C GLY A 216 6.24 3.86 27.33
N GLY A 217 5.62 2.78 27.82
CA GLY A 217 4.17 2.71 28.01
C GLY A 217 3.71 3.36 29.30
N LYS A 218 2.55 4.01 29.27
CA LYS A 218 1.98 4.71 30.44
C LYS A 218 0.48 4.51 30.59
N LYS A 219 -0.04 5.01 31.72
CA LYS A 219 -1.48 4.99 32.01
C LYS A 219 -2.12 6.30 31.56
N PRO A 220 -3.41 6.32 31.18
CA PRO A 220 -4.07 7.53 30.67
C PRO A 220 -4.04 8.75 31.59
N TYR A 221 -3.87 8.55 32.90
CA TYR A 221 -3.80 9.63 33.89
C TYR A 221 -2.36 10.10 34.18
N TRP A 222 -1.35 9.50 33.53
CA TRP A 222 0.05 9.89 33.68
C TRP A 222 0.38 10.99 32.67
N LYS A 223 0.68 12.19 33.19
CA LYS A 223 1.06 13.36 32.38
C LYS A 223 2.53 13.41 32.02
N GLU A 224 3.34 12.54 32.61
CA GLU A 224 4.76 12.47 32.32
C GLU A 224 4.99 11.99 30.89
N ASP A 225 5.97 12.60 30.24
CA ASP A 225 6.41 12.16 28.94
C ASP A 225 7.26 10.90 29.08
N THR A 226 6.85 9.84 28.39
CA THR A 226 7.57 8.57 28.35
C THR A 226 8.16 8.27 26.97
N ALA A 227 8.13 9.26 26.07
CA ALA A 227 8.68 9.17 24.73
C ALA A 227 9.48 10.45 24.39
N THR A 228 10.80 10.39 24.48
CA THR A 228 11.67 11.53 24.15
C THR A 228 12.00 11.63 22.66
N ASP A 229 11.79 10.55 21.91
CA ASP A 229 12.07 10.45 20.48
C ASP A 229 10.75 10.35 19.68
N PRO A 230 10.78 10.61 18.36
CA PRO A 230 9.66 10.30 17.47
C PRO A 230 9.22 8.83 17.54
N LEU A 231 7.93 8.56 17.34
CA LEU A 231 7.39 7.21 17.19
C LEU A 231 7.92 6.56 15.91
N PHE A 232 7.90 7.23 14.77
CA PHE A 232 8.39 6.66 13.52
C PHE A 232 9.89 6.94 13.35
N GLN A 233 10.72 5.89 13.42
CA GLN A 233 12.14 6.01 13.11
C GLN A 233 12.37 6.12 11.60
N SER A 234 11.65 5.31 10.82
CA SER A 234 11.71 5.33 9.37
C SER A 234 10.48 4.70 8.73
N VAL A 235 10.09 5.22 7.57
CA VAL A 235 9.21 4.57 6.60
C VAL A 235 9.94 4.57 5.26
N ASP A 236 10.00 3.43 4.57
CA ASP A 236 10.69 3.32 3.28
C ASP A 236 10.11 4.34 2.29
N ASN A 237 10.99 5.05 1.58
CA ASN A 237 10.58 6.03 0.59
C ASN A 237 9.84 5.41 -0.60
N GLU A 238 10.05 4.12 -0.89
CA GLU A 238 9.32 3.40 -1.94
C GLU A 238 7.82 3.28 -1.62
N VAL A 239 7.43 3.30 -0.34
CA VAL A 239 6.02 3.29 0.08
C VAL A 239 5.26 4.46 -0.55
N TRP A 240 5.85 5.66 -0.53
CA TRP A 240 5.23 6.88 -1.05
C TRP A 240 5.16 6.93 -2.59
N GLN A 241 5.74 5.96 -3.28
CA GLN A 241 5.60 5.79 -4.73
C GLN A 241 4.47 4.80 -5.08
N ARG A 242 3.95 4.04 -4.12
CA ARG A 242 2.82 3.13 -4.34
C ARG A 242 1.56 3.96 -4.65
N PRO A 243 0.73 3.56 -5.64
CA PRO A 243 -0.37 4.40 -6.13
C PRO A 243 -1.34 4.87 -5.05
N THR A 244 -1.79 3.99 -4.15
CA THR A 244 -2.78 4.33 -3.11
C THR A 244 -2.20 5.27 -2.06
N TYR A 245 -1.00 4.97 -1.55
CA TYR A 245 -0.27 5.84 -0.61
C TYR A 245 0.06 7.21 -1.20
N LYS A 246 0.52 7.25 -2.46
CA LYS A 246 0.84 8.50 -3.16
C LYS A 246 -0.39 9.38 -3.34
N ALA A 247 -1.49 8.80 -3.80
CA ALA A 247 -2.74 9.54 -3.99
C ALA A 247 -3.31 10.02 -2.65
N PHE A 248 -3.27 9.18 -1.61
CA PHE A 248 -3.69 9.56 -0.26
C PHE A 248 -2.83 10.69 0.33
N HIS A 249 -1.51 10.60 0.22
CA HIS A 249 -0.60 11.67 0.67
C HIS A 249 -0.85 12.99 -0.06
N THR A 250 -1.13 12.94 -1.37
CA THR A 250 -1.49 14.13 -2.16
C THR A 250 -2.73 14.80 -1.59
N LEU A 251 -3.76 14.02 -1.21
CA LEU A 251 -4.94 14.57 -0.55
C LEU A 251 -4.58 15.22 0.79
N LEU A 252 -3.82 14.53 1.65
CA LEU A 252 -3.45 15.07 2.96
C LEU A 252 -2.72 16.42 2.87
N ASP A 253 -1.80 16.56 1.91
CA ASP A 253 -1.01 17.78 1.72
C ASP A 253 -1.87 18.97 1.28
N ASN A 254 -2.86 18.74 0.41
CA ASN A 254 -3.72 19.82 -0.09
C ASN A 254 -4.61 20.40 1.03
N TYR A 255 -5.28 19.54 1.80
CA TYR A 255 -6.13 20.00 2.90
C TYR A 255 -5.33 20.63 4.06
N SER A 256 -4.07 20.20 4.28
CA SER A 256 -3.19 20.82 5.28
C SER A 256 -2.91 22.30 4.99
N SER A 257 -2.95 22.70 3.71
CA SER A 257 -2.68 24.08 3.27
C SER A 257 -3.88 25.03 3.33
N GLU A 258 -5.11 24.50 3.41
CA GLU A 258 -6.35 25.29 3.29
C GLU A 258 -7.10 25.54 4.61
N LEU A 259 -6.62 25.01 5.74
CA LEU A 259 -7.23 25.21 7.07
C LEU A 259 -7.52 26.70 7.36
N GLY A 260 -8.79 27.10 7.20
CA GLY A 260 -9.31 28.42 7.58
C GLY A 260 -9.75 29.37 6.45
N VAL A 261 -9.88 28.91 5.20
CA VAL A 261 -10.45 29.70 4.08
C VAL A 261 -11.69 28.98 3.53
N SER A 262 -12.73 29.73 3.14
CA SER A 262 -13.96 29.20 2.51
C SER A 262 -13.59 28.26 1.36
N GLU A 263 -13.86 26.97 1.53
CA GLU A 263 -13.46 25.92 0.60
C GLU A 263 -14.27 26.04 -0.71
N SER A 264 -13.60 26.42 -1.79
CA SER A 264 -14.12 26.20 -3.12
C SER A 264 -13.35 25.04 -3.74
N VAL A 265 -13.97 23.86 -3.84
CA VAL A 265 -13.37 22.68 -4.48
C VAL A 265 -12.88 23.09 -5.86
N SER A 266 -11.57 23.21 -5.98
CA SER A 266 -10.88 23.55 -7.20
C SER A 266 -10.96 22.37 -8.16
N GLY A 267 -10.80 22.65 -9.46
CA GLY A 267 -10.69 21.58 -10.45
C GLY A 267 -9.48 20.66 -10.21
N VAL A 268 -8.50 21.07 -9.40
CA VAL A 268 -7.33 20.25 -9.04
C VAL A 268 -7.72 19.23 -7.98
N GLU A 269 -8.33 19.66 -6.88
CA GLU A 269 -8.76 18.79 -5.78
C GLU A 269 -9.74 17.73 -6.25
N SER A 270 -10.70 18.11 -7.11
CA SER A 270 -11.62 17.14 -7.70
C SER A 270 -10.89 16.04 -8.49
N ARG A 271 -9.78 16.36 -9.18
CA ARG A 271 -9.00 15.35 -9.90
C ARG A 271 -8.20 14.45 -8.96
N GLU A 272 -7.70 14.98 -7.84
CA GLU A 272 -6.93 14.20 -6.87
C GLU A 272 -7.84 13.26 -6.08
N VAL A 273 -9.04 13.70 -5.72
CA VAL A 273 -10.08 12.84 -5.12
C VAL A 273 -10.44 11.70 -6.07
N LEU A 274 -10.67 12.01 -7.35
CA LEU A 274 -10.97 10.97 -8.34
C LEU A 274 -9.79 10.01 -8.53
N ALA A 275 -8.55 10.52 -8.59
CA ALA A 275 -7.36 9.68 -8.71
C ALA A 275 -7.16 8.77 -7.49
N PHE A 276 -7.43 9.26 -6.28
CA PHE A 276 -7.41 8.45 -5.07
C PHE A 276 -8.48 7.36 -5.10
N LEU A 277 -9.73 7.71 -5.41
CA LEU A 277 -10.84 6.77 -5.53
C LEU A 277 -10.57 5.70 -6.60
N ASP A 278 -10.05 6.09 -7.76
CA ASP A 278 -9.66 5.16 -8.81
C ASP A 278 -8.58 4.19 -8.31
N ALA A 279 -7.56 4.70 -7.61
CA ALA A 279 -6.48 3.87 -7.08
C ALA A 279 -6.99 2.87 -6.03
N ILE A 280 -7.81 3.29 -5.06
CA ILE A 280 -8.29 2.38 -4.00
C ILE A 280 -9.36 1.41 -4.50
N CYS A 281 -10.20 1.78 -5.47
CA CYS A 281 -11.20 0.87 -6.04
C CYS A 281 -10.57 -0.28 -6.87
N GLN A 282 -9.31 -0.14 -7.28
CA GLN A 282 -8.51 -1.20 -7.89
C GLN A 282 -7.78 -2.09 -6.86
N THR A 283 -8.35 -2.24 -5.66
CA THR A 283 -7.76 -3.05 -4.59
C THR A 283 -8.76 -4.07 -4.03
N ALA A 284 -8.24 -5.18 -3.51
CA ALA A 284 -9.06 -6.21 -2.88
C ALA A 284 -9.91 -5.69 -1.70
N PRO A 285 -9.39 -4.84 -0.79
CA PRO A 285 -10.18 -4.29 0.31
C PRO A 285 -11.44 -3.55 -0.16
N MET A 286 -11.32 -2.65 -1.14
CA MET A 286 -12.48 -1.88 -1.62
C MET A 286 -13.47 -2.71 -2.45
N GLN A 287 -13.00 -3.66 -3.24
CA GLN A 287 -13.90 -4.55 -3.99
C GLN A 287 -14.62 -5.54 -3.06
N PHE A 288 -13.95 -6.03 -2.03
CA PHE A 288 -14.60 -6.81 -0.98
C PHE A 288 -15.62 -5.98 -0.20
N CYS A 289 -15.29 -4.73 0.16
CA CYS A 289 -16.25 -3.80 0.77
C CYS A 289 -17.51 -3.66 -0.09
N HIS A 290 -17.36 -3.50 -1.40
CA HIS A 290 -18.49 -3.45 -2.34
C HIS A 290 -19.31 -4.74 -2.30
N TYR A 291 -18.69 -5.90 -2.49
CA TYR A 291 -19.37 -7.19 -2.48
C TYR A 291 -20.10 -7.47 -1.17
N TYR A 292 -19.46 -7.20 -0.04
CA TYR A 292 -20.05 -7.35 1.28
C TYR A 292 -21.26 -6.44 1.47
N CYS A 293 -21.12 -5.13 1.20
CA CYS A 293 -22.21 -4.18 1.37
C CYS A 293 -23.39 -4.51 0.43
N ARG A 294 -23.09 -4.89 -0.82
CA ARG A 294 -24.09 -5.29 -1.82
C ARG A 294 -24.87 -6.53 -1.39
N ALA A 295 -24.19 -7.53 -0.83
CA ALA A 295 -24.84 -8.75 -0.34
C ALA A 295 -25.72 -8.48 0.89
N LYS A 296 -25.40 -7.46 1.68
CA LYS A 296 -26.13 -7.08 2.90
C LYS A 296 -27.31 -6.15 2.66
N ASP A 297 -27.21 -5.25 1.69
CA ASP A 297 -28.26 -4.27 1.36
C ASP A 297 -28.37 -4.07 -0.16
N PRO A 298 -28.92 -5.06 -0.90
CA PRO A 298 -29.03 -5.02 -2.35
C PRO A 298 -30.08 -4.00 -2.87
N ASP A 299 -30.78 -3.29 -2.00
CA ASP A 299 -31.69 -2.23 -2.45
C ASP A 299 -31.00 -0.86 -2.44
N ARG A 300 -30.03 -0.65 -1.54
CA ARG A 300 -29.34 0.64 -1.37
C ARG A 300 -27.95 0.70 -2.00
N ILE A 301 -27.28 -0.44 -2.15
CA ILE A 301 -25.91 -0.49 -2.65
C ILE A 301 -25.90 -0.79 -4.16
N PRO A 302 -25.30 0.05 -5.00
CA PRO A 302 -25.24 -0.19 -6.45
C PRO A 302 -24.58 -1.52 -6.82
N GLU A 303 -25.05 -2.17 -7.88
CA GLU A 303 -24.46 -3.40 -8.41
C GLU A 303 -23.14 -3.12 -9.13
N ASP A 304 -23.04 -2.00 -9.82
CA ASP A 304 -21.85 -1.61 -10.58
C ASP A 304 -20.80 -0.91 -9.69
N LEU A 305 -19.51 -1.26 -9.89
CA LEU A 305 -18.41 -0.69 -9.12
C LEU A 305 -18.19 0.81 -9.38
N VAL A 306 -18.52 1.32 -10.57
CA VAL A 306 -18.42 2.76 -10.89
C VAL A 306 -19.50 3.54 -10.15
N GLU A 307 -20.71 2.99 -10.08
CA GLU A 307 -21.78 3.57 -9.26
C GLU A 307 -21.46 3.48 -7.76
N PHE A 308 -20.88 2.36 -7.31
CA PHE A 308 -20.40 2.24 -5.92
C PHE A 308 -19.30 3.26 -5.60
N LYS A 309 -18.34 3.49 -6.50
CA LYS A 309 -17.33 4.55 -6.35
C LYS A 309 -17.99 5.93 -6.23
N THR A 310 -19.07 6.19 -6.97
CA THR A 310 -19.85 7.42 -6.84
C THR A 310 -20.52 7.54 -5.47
N LEU A 311 -21.03 6.42 -4.92
CA LEU A 311 -21.54 6.38 -3.55
C LEU A 311 -20.43 6.66 -2.51
N VAL A 312 -19.25 6.06 -2.67
CA VAL A 312 -18.10 6.32 -1.78
C VAL A 312 -17.67 7.78 -1.87
N HIS A 313 -17.57 8.34 -3.09
CA HIS A 313 -17.32 9.77 -3.29
C HIS A 313 -18.33 10.62 -2.50
N LYS A 314 -19.62 10.30 -2.64
CA LYS A 314 -20.71 11.01 -1.95
C LYS A 314 -20.57 10.94 -0.43
N ILE A 315 -20.18 9.80 0.14
CA ILE A 315 -20.09 9.61 1.60
C ILE A 315 -18.90 10.39 2.18
N TRP A 316 -17.77 10.38 1.47
CA TRP A 316 -16.48 10.82 1.99
C TRP A 316 -16.08 12.23 1.58
N PHE A 317 -16.39 12.67 0.36
CA PHE A 317 -15.80 13.87 -0.24
C PHE A 317 -16.81 14.98 -0.57
N GLU A 318 -18.12 14.69 -0.58
CA GLU A 318 -19.10 15.77 -0.73
C GLU A 318 -19.18 16.62 0.54
N LEU A 319 -18.94 17.93 0.39
CA LEU A 319 -19.02 18.89 1.48
C LEU A 319 -20.43 18.99 2.08
N TYR A 320 -20.48 19.15 3.41
CA TYR A 320 -21.68 19.38 4.18
C TYR A 320 -21.49 20.54 5.17
N HIS A 321 -22.60 21.07 5.70
CA HIS A 321 -22.61 22.18 6.65
C HIS A 321 -22.28 21.73 8.08
N ARG A 322 -21.51 22.54 8.79
CA ARG A 322 -21.16 22.32 10.20
C ARG A 322 -21.72 23.41 11.14
N GLY A 323 -22.93 23.20 11.64
CA GLY A 323 -23.57 24.12 12.60
C GLY A 323 -24.46 25.18 11.92
N ASP A 324 -24.56 26.38 12.52
CA ASP A 324 -25.42 27.48 12.06
C ASP A 324 -24.78 28.35 10.94
N THR A 325 -23.65 27.94 10.35
CA THR A 325 -23.03 28.62 9.22
C THR A 325 -23.67 28.19 7.90
N ASP A 326 -23.90 29.14 6.98
CA ASP A 326 -24.54 28.90 5.67
C ASP A 326 -23.57 28.27 4.62
N GLU A 327 -22.30 28.07 4.96
CA GLU A 327 -21.26 27.53 4.06
C GLU A 327 -20.98 26.04 4.34
N LYS A 328 -20.80 25.26 3.27
CA LYS A 328 -20.34 23.86 3.36
C LYS A 328 -18.82 23.90 3.39
N ASP A 329 -18.22 23.48 4.48
CA ASP A 329 -16.80 23.73 4.80
C ASP A 329 -16.06 22.49 5.31
N SER A 330 -16.67 21.31 5.25
CA SER A 330 -15.98 20.08 5.65
C SER A 330 -16.49 18.84 4.91
N SER A 331 -15.59 17.87 4.74
CA SER A 331 -15.88 16.53 4.21
C SER A 331 -15.69 15.42 5.26
N GLY A 332 -16.15 14.21 4.94
CA GLY A 332 -15.93 13.04 5.81
C GLY A 332 -14.46 12.60 5.82
N PHE A 333 -13.77 12.77 4.69
CA PHE A 333 -12.34 12.48 4.55
C PHE A 333 -11.50 13.31 5.51
N GLU A 334 -11.71 14.63 5.56
CA GLU A 334 -10.97 15.52 6.46
C GLU A 334 -11.14 15.12 7.92
N HIS A 335 -12.38 14.90 8.35
CA HIS A 335 -12.65 14.61 9.76
C HIS A 335 -12.07 13.28 10.23
N VAL A 336 -12.07 12.26 9.36
CA VAL A 336 -11.54 10.93 9.71
C VAL A 336 -10.01 10.92 9.63
N PHE A 337 -9.42 11.46 8.56
CA PHE A 337 -8.00 11.25 8.25
C PHE A 337 -7.07 12.41 8.61
N LEU A 338 -7.51 13.66 8.55
CA LEU A 338 -6.66 14.81 8.91
C LEU A 338 -6.75 15.16 10.39
N GLY A 339 -7.97 15.12 10.92
CA GLY A 339 -8.29 15.71 12.20
C GLY A 339 -8.14 17.23 12.22
N GLU A 340 -8.53 17.83 13.33
CA GLU A 340 -8.51 19.29 13.51
C GLU A 340 -8.26 19.67 14.98
N VAL A 341 -7.78 20.90 15.19
CA VAL A 341 -7.74 21.51 16.52
C VAL A 341 -8.92 22.46 16.61
N ARG A 342 -9.89 22.14 17.47
CA ARG A 342 -11.08 22.95 17.68
C ARG A 342 -11.31 23.14 19.17
N ASP A 343 -11.60 24.39 19.58
CA ASP A 343 -11.92 24.74 20.97
C ASP A 343 -10.88 24.27 22.01
N GLY A 344 -9.61 24.15 21.60
CA GLY A 344 -8.52 23.69 22.45
C GLY A 344 -8.43 22.17 22.61
N GLU A 345 -9.11 21.41 21.76
CA GLU A 345 -9.08 19.95 21.72
C GLU A 345 -8.73 19.45 20.31
N VAL A 346 -8.05 18.28 20.24
CA VAL A 346 -7.81 17.58 18.97
C VAL A 346 -8.99 16.64 18.69
N THR A 347 -9.78 16.94 17.67
CA THR A 347 -10.89 16.09 17.21
C THR A 347 -10.51 15.36 15.92
N GLY A 348 -10.93 14.10 15.77
CA GLY A 348 -10.41 13.23 14.70
C GLY A 348 -8.92 12.89 14.92
N PHE A 349 -8.14 12.78 13.84
CA PHE A 349 -6.71 12.42 13.87
C PHE A 349 -6.47 11.01 14.42
N HIS A 350 -6.83 10.00 13.63
CA HIS A 350 -6.66 8.57 13.96
C HIS A 350 -5.89 7.76 12.91
N ASN A 351 -5.30 8.45 11.92
CA ASN A 351 -4.58 7.82 10.82
C ASN A 351 -3.06 7.90 11.00
N TRP A 352 -2.39 6.75 10.85
CA TRP A 352 -0.94 6.67 11.09
C TRP A 352 -0.10 7.39 10.03
N ILE A 353 -0.61 7.50 8.79
CA ILE A 353 0.10 8.21 7.72
C ILE A 353 0.13 9.71 8.04
N GLN A 354 -1.01 10.27 8.44
CA GLN A 354 -1.09 11.65 8.92
C GLN A 354 -0.20 11.86 10.16
N PHE A 355 -0.21 10.92 11.11
CA PHE A 355 0.68 10.96 12.28
C PHE A 355 2.16 11.06 11.86
N TYR A 356 2.61 10.17 10.96
CA TYR A 356 3.98 10.15 10.47
C TYR A 356 4.39 11.48 9.82
N PHE A 357 3.53 12.06 8.97
CA PHE A 357 3.87 13.32 8.30
C PHE A 357 3.88 14.52 9.24
N GLU A 358 2.95 14.61 10.19
CA GLU A 358 2.92 15.70 11.17
C GLU A 358 4.09 15.60 12.16
N GLU A 359 4.50 14.38 12.53
CA GLU A 359 5.70 14.14 13.34
C GLU A 359 6.96 14.56 12.57
N LYS A 360 7.07 14.20 11.29
CA LYS A 360 8.18 14.59 10.40
C LYS A 360 8.26 16.10 10.18
N LYS A 361 7.12 16.81 10.20
CA LYS A 361 7.05 18.28 10.15
C LYS A 361 7.48 18.93 11.47
N GLY A 362 7.53 18.18 12.58
CA GLY A 362 7.78 18.69 13.92
C GLY A 362 6.56 19.36 14.56
N GLU A 363 5.37 19.16 13.99
CA GLU A 363 4.10 19.71 14.49
C GLU A 363 3.39 18.73 15.45
N LEU A 364 3.79 17.46 15.42
CA LEU A 364 3.33 16.42 16.33
C LEU A 364 4.47 15.97 17.23
N ASP A 365 4.15 15.76 18.50
CA ASP A 365 5.06 15.37 19.57
C ASP A 365 4.48 14.18 20.34
N TYR A 366 4.99 12.99 20.03
CA TYR A 366 4.57 11.71 20.61
C TYR A 366 4.98 11.62 22.09
N ARG A 367 4.07 11.19 22.98
CA ARG A 367 4.28 11.19 24.44
C ARG A 367 4.20 9.81 25.09
N GLY A 368 4.22 8.74 24.31
CA GLY A 368 4.13 7.36 24.79
C GLY A 368 2.80 6.68 24.48
N TYR A 369 2.82 5.35 24.45
CA TYR A 369 1.63 4.52 24.24
C TYR A 369 0.90 4.29 25.57
N LEU A 370 -0.41 4.07 25.49
CA LEU A 370 -1.28 3.81 26.61
C LEU A 370 -1.51 2.31 26.74
N LYS A 371 -1.19 1.76 27.92
CA LYS A 371 -1.40 0.33 28.20
C LYS A 371 -2.90 0.00 28.25
N PRO A 372 -3.34 -1.16 27.70
CA PRO A 372 -4.71 -1.61 27.80
C PRO A 372 -5.19 -1.67 29.25
N ARG A 373 -6.43 -1.20 29.52
CA ARG A 373 -6.99 -1.22 30.88
C ARG A 373 -7.11 -2.62 31.47
N SER A 374 -7.27 -3.64 30.62
CA SER A 374 -7.39 -5.04 30.99
C SER A 374 -6.06 -5.69 31.39
N LYS A 375 -4.92 -5.11 30.99
CA LYS A 375 -3.57 -5.68 31.24
C LYS A 375 -2.55 -4.58 31.58
N ASN A 376 -2.33 -4.35 32.88
CA ASN A 376 -1.38 -3.33 33.35
C ASN A 376 0.08 -3.62 33.00
N ASP A 377 0.42 -4.90 32.77
CA ASP A 377 1.77 -5.35 32.45
C ASP A 377 1.96 -5.62 30.96
N ALA A 378 0.94 -5.38 30.12
CA ALA A 378 1.09 -5.47 28.68
C ALA A 378 2.16 -4.48 28.21
N GLU A 379 3.07 -4.97 27.38
CA GLU A 379 4.04 -4.18 26.66
C GLU A 379 3.69 -4.25 25.18
N SER A 380 3.70 -3.10 24.52
CA SER A 380 3.63 -3.04 23.06
C SER A 380 5.03 -3.06 22.49
N ASP A 381 5.18 -3.65 21.31
CA ASP A 381 6.46 -3.63 20.58
C ASP A 381 6.32 -3.07 19.16
N GLY A 382 7.42 -3.11 18.41
CA GLY A 382 7.47 -2.54 17.06
C GLY A 382 6.62 -3.28 16.02
N ASN A 383 6.06 -4.44 16.36
CA ASN A 383 5.23 -5.28 15.49
C ASN A 383 3.73 -5.09 15.75
N ASP A 384 3.34 -4.38 16.81
CA ASP A 384 1.94 -4.09 17.11
C ASP A 384 1.32 -3.24 16.00
N HIS A 385 0.29 -3.78 15.36
CA HIS A 385 -0.48 -3.06 14.33
C HIS A 385 -1.59 -2.17 14.88
N LEU A 386 -1.78 -2.13 16.19
CA LEU A 386 -2.79 -1.32 16.87
C LEU A 386 -2.21 -0.74 18.15
N LEU A 387 -2.13 0.58 18.20
CA LEU A 387 -1.57 1.29 19.35
C LEU A 387 -2.52 2.39 19.82
N THR A 388 -2.72 2.47 21.14
CA THR A 388 -3.34 3.66 21.75
C THR A 388 -2.24 4.63 22.14
N LEU A 389 -2.25 5.83 21.57
CA LEU A 389 -1.18 6.81 21.69
C LEU A 389 -1.66 8.06 22.43
N GLN A 390 -0.76 8.67 23.20
CA GLN A 390 -0.88 10.06 23.64
C GLN A 390 0.13 10.92 22.87
N PHE A 391 -0.28 12.11 22.43
CA PHE A 391 0.60 13.06 21.74
C PHE A 391 0.09 14.50 21.88
N HIS A 392 0.97 15.46 21.60
CA HIS A 392 0.57 16.83 21.33
C HIS A 392 0.60 17.08 19.83
N TRP A 393 -0.36 17.82 19.31
CA TRP A 393 -0.37 18.29 17.93
C TRP A 393 -0.66 19.78 17.90
N LYS A 394 0.22 20.55 17.26
CA LYS A 394 0.17 22.03 17.22
C LYS A 394 0.03 22.65 18.63
N GLY A 395 0.69 22.04 19.61
CA GLY A 395 0.68 22.46 21.01
C GLY A 395 -0.56 22.06 21.83
N VAL A 396 -1.50 21.30 21.26
CA VAL A 396 -2.71 20.82 21.94
C VAL A 396 -2.58 19.33 22.25
N GLU A 397 -2.85 18.95 23.50
CA GLU A 397 -2.81 17.55 23.94
C GLU A 397 -4.00 16.75 23.40
N LYS A 398 -3.73 15.60 22.77
CA LYS A 398 -4.72 14.55 22.56
C LYS A 398 -4.51 13.45 23.60
N PHE A 399 -5.46 13.32 24.53
CA PHE A 399 -5.33 12.41 25.68
C PHE A 399 -5.17 10.94 25.30
N ALA A 400 -5.91 10.48 24.29
CA ALA A 400 -5.83 9.13 23.76
C ALA A 400 -6.37 9.10 22.33
N GLY A 401 -5.67 8.41 21.44
CA GLY A 401 -6.19 7.98 20.15
C GLY A 401 -5.69 6.59 19.83
N THR A 402 -6.58 5.69 19.42
CA THR A 402 -6.15 4.40 18.86
C THR A 402 -5.88 4.57 17.38
N PHE A 403 -4.79 3.96 16.91
CA PHE A 403 -4.33 3.99 15.53
C PHE A 403 -4.09 2.56 15.07
N PHE A 404 -4.58 2.24 13.87
CA PHE A 404 -3.97 1.16 13.10
C PHE A 404 -2.60 1.61 12.59
N VAL A 405 -1.59 0.76 12.66
CA VAL A 405 -0.22 1.06 12.24
C VAL A 405 0.17 0.17 11.06
N GLY A 406 0.63 0.79 9.98
CA GLY A 406 1.07 0.12 8.76
C GLY A 406 -0.06 -0.33 7.81
N VAL A 407 -1.33 -0.28 8.21
CA VAL A 407 -2.46 -0.59 7.31
C VAL A 407 -2.52 0.36 6.12
N SER A 408 -3.05 -0.10 4.98
CA SER A 408 -3.18 0.77 3.81
C SER A 408 -4.33 1.78 3.92
N PRO A 409 -4.31 2.89 3.14
CA PRO A 409 -5.43 3.83 3.08
C PRO A 409 -6.76 3.15 2.70
N GLU A 410 -6.72 2.21 1.76
CA GLU A 410 -7.88 1.45 1.30
C GLU A 410 -8.45 0.51 2.35
N PHE A 411 -7.63 -0.02 3.28
CA PHE A 411 -8.13 -0.81 4.41
C PHE A 411 -9.01 0.05 5.34
N GLU A 412 -8.50 1.19 5.82
CA GLU A 412 -9.27 2.07 6.70
C GLU A 412 -10.52 2.63 5.99
N MET A 413 -10.39 3.05 4.73
CA MET A 413 -11.52 3.50 3.91
C MET A 413 -12.60 2.41 3.78
N ALA A 414 -12.21 1.17 3.46
CA ALA A 414 -13.14 0.06 3.32
C ALA A 414 -13.79 -0.30 4.66
N LEU A 415 -13.02 -0.39 5.75
CA LEU A 415 -13.51 -0.69 7.09
C LEU A 415 -14.59 0.29 7.51
N TYR A 416 -14.27 1.59 7.47
CA TYR A 416 -15.20 2.63 7.91
C TYR A 416 -16.41 2.75 6.96
N THR A 417 -16.24 2.47 5.67
CA THR A 417 -17.36 2.39 4.71
C THR A 417 -18.29 1.23 5.00
N MET A 418 -17.78 0.04 5.33
CA MET A 418 -18.61 -1.10 5.74
C MET A 418 -19.39 -0.79 7.02
N CYS A 419 -18.72 -0.24 8.05
CA CYS A 419 -19.38 0.20 9.28
C CYS A 419 -20.45 1.27 8.99
N PHE A 420 -20.16 2.22 8.11
CA PHE A 420 -21.11 3.27 7.75
C PHE A 420 -22.32 2.73 6.97
N LEU A 421 -22.15 1.78 6.06
CA LEU A 421 -23.26 1.33 5.21
C LEU A 421 -24.12 0.26 5.90
N ILE A 422 -23.47 -0.68 6.60
CA ILE A 422 -24.08 -1.92 7.10
C ILE A 422 -24.06 -1.99 8.63
N GLY A 423 -23.10 -1.31 9.27
CA GLY A 423 -22.94 -1.32 10.72
C GLY A 423 -23.79 -0.28 11.47
N GLU A 424 -23.47 -0.16 12.75
CA GLU A 424 -24.08 0.77 13.71
C GLU A 424 -23.07 1.87 14.11
N GLU A 425 -23.43 2.74 15.07
CA GLU A 425 -22.47 3.72 15.60
C GLU A 425 -21.31 3.06 16.36
N GLU A 426 -21.58 1.95 17.03
CA GLU A 426 -20.61 1.15 17.77
C GLU A 426 -20.54 -0.27 17.22
N ASN A 427 -19.42 -0.63 16.61
CA ASN A 427 -19.24 -1.93 15.96
C ASN A 427 -18.17 -2.73 16.70
N ASN A 428 -18.61 -3.65 17.56
CA ASN A 428 -17.69 -4.52 18.30
C ASN A 428 -17.23 -5.67 17.40
N VAL A 429 -15.93 -5.84 17.25
CA VAL A 429 -15.30 -6.87 16.44
C VAL A 429 -14.02 -7.36 17.12
N GLU A 430 -13.69 -8.63 16.94
CA GLU A 430 -12.36 -9.16 17.18
C GLU A 430 -11.54 -9.14 15.88
N LEU A 431 -10.29 -8.70 15.96
CA LEU A 431 -9.35 -8.68 14.83
C LEU A 431 -8.09 -9.44 15.21
N ASP A 432 -7.84 -10.52 14.48
CA ASP A 432 -6.60 -11.28 14.53
C ASP A 432 -5.62 -10.75 13.49
N THR A 433 -4.51 -10.20 13.97
CA THR A 433 -3.45 -9.63 13.15
C THR A 433 -2.40 -10.66 12.72
N GLY A 434 -2.45 -11.87 13.28
CA GLY A 434 -1.43 -12.93 13.19
C GLY A 434 -0.25 -12.78 14.16
N VAL A 435 -0.24 -11.70 14.94
CA VAL A 435 0.71 -11.44 16.04
C VAL A 435 -0.06 -11.32 17.35
N ASP A 436 -1.12 -10.52 17.31
CA ASP A 436 -2.04 -10.27 18.41
C ASP A 436 -3.49 -10.36 17.95
N VAL A 437 -4.34 -10.71 18.91
CA VAL A 437 -5.80 -10.62 18.78
C VAL A 437 -6.30 -9.41 19.57
N PHE A 438 -6.95 -8.48 18.86
CA PHE A 438 -7.49 -7.26 19.43
C PHE A 438 -9.02 -7.31 19.45
N GLY A 439 -9.61 -7.08 20.63
CA GLY A 439 -11.01 -6.70 20.73
C GLY A 439 -11.14 -5.21 20.45
N LEU A 440 -11.95 -4.84 19.46
CA LEU A 440 -12.11 -3.48 18.97
C LEU A 440 -13.57 -3.04 19.02
N CYS A 441 -13.79 -1.76 19.30
CA CYS A 441 -15.03 -1.07 18.99
C CYS A 441 -14.74 -0.05 17.89
N ILE A 442 -15.17 -0.32 16.67
CA ILE A 442 -15.07 0.64 15.56
C ILE A 442 -16.23 1.62 15.71
N LYS A 443 -15.92 2.85 16.12
CA LYS A 443 -16.87 3.95 16.19
C LYS A 443 -17.09 4.50 14.78
N CYS A 444 -18.34 4.72 14.39
CA CYS A 444 -18.67 5.32 13.09
C CYS A 444 -19.89 6.22 13.21
N TYR A 445 -19.68 7.53 13.23
CA TYR A 445 -20.75 8.50 13.37
C TYR A 445 -21.16 9.09 12.03
N ARG A 446 -22.45 9.36 11.86
CA ARG A 446 -23.00 9.97 10.64
C ARG A 446 -23.13 11.48 10.80
N MET A 447 -22.89 12.21 9.72
CA MET A 447 -23.15 13.64 9.60
C MET A 447 -24.10 13.90 8.43
N ALA A 448 -24.88 14.98 8.51
CA ALA A 448 -25.83 15.39 7.46
C ALA A 448 -26.75 14.24 6.96
N ARG A 449 -27.02 13.25 7.84
CA ARG A 449 -27.74 11.98 7.59
C ARG A 449 -27.04 10.97 6.68
N ASP A 450 -26.39 11.41 5.60
CA ASP A 450 -25.85 10.52 4.56
C ASP A 450 -24.34 10.64 4.30
N LYS A 451 -23.62 11.35 5.18
CA LYS A 451 -22.16 11.52 5.15
C LYS A 451 -21.52 10.84 6.35
N ILE A 452 -20.28 10.40 6.19
CA ILE A 452 -19.50 9.97 7.34
C ILE A 452 -19.00 11.21 8.09
N GLY A 453 -19.17 11.20 9.42
CA GLY A 453 -18.78 12.31 10.29
C GLY A 453 -17.40 12.10 10.88
N THR A 454 -17.24 11.05 11.69
CA THR A 454 -15.94 10.62 12.22
C THR A 454 -16.00 9.10 12.41
N ALA A 455 -14.88 8.42 12.19
CA ALA A 455 -14.75 6.99 12.36
C ALA A 455 -13.33 6.66 12.84
N PHE A 456 -13.23 5.78 13.82
CA PHE A 456 -11.95 5.40 14.43
C PHE A 456 -12.10 4.12 15.27
N PRO A 457 -11.01 3.35 15.47
CA PRO A 457 -11.02 2.22 16.38
C PRO A 457 -10.89 2.67 17.83
N GLU A 458 -11.42 1.85 18.75
CA GLU A 458 -11.08 1.88 20.17
C GLU A 458 -10.73 0.46 20.62
N VAL A 459 -9.55 0.27 21.23
CA VAL A 459 -9.18 -1.03 21.80
C VAL A 459 -10.00 -1.30 23.07
N THR A 460 -10.71 -2.42 23.09
CA THR A 460 -11.48 -2.90 24.25
C THR A 460 -10.76 -4.03 24.99
N SER A 461 -9.97 -4.85 24.29
CA SER A 461 -9.09 -5.89 24.86
C SER A 461 -7.93 -6.24 23.92
N GLN A 462 -6.86 -6.84 24.45
CA GLN A 462 -5.72 -7.35 23.68
C GLN A 462 -5.22 -8.67 24.29
N SER A 463 -4.94 -9.65 23.43
CA SER A 463 -4.31 -10.92 23.78
C SER A 463 -3.26 -11.32 22.75
N GLU A 464 -2.08 -11.68 23.24
CA GLU A 464 -1.04 -12.36 22.47
C GLU A 464 -1.57 -13.75 22.06
N GLU A 465 -1.26 -14.18 20.84
CA GLU A 465 -1.65 -15.50 20.30
C GLU A 465 -0.75 -16.65 20.80
#